data_AF-A0A2G4F7Q7-F1
#
_entry.id   AF-A0A2G4F7Q7-F1
#
_cell.length_a   1.000
_cell.length_b   1.000
_cell.length_c   1.000
_cell.angle_alpha   90.00
_cell.angle_beta   90.00
_cell.angle_gamma   90.00
#
_symmetry.space_group_name_H-M   'P 1'
#
loop_
_entity.id
_entity.type
_entity.pdbx_description
1 polymer ?
#
loop_
_entity_poly.entity_id
_entity_poly.type
_entity_poly.pdbx_seq_one_letter_code
_entity_poly.pdbx_strand_id
1 'polypeptide(L)'
;MVRFELPTTTLLSPHVHVTEVARIDKKFVDCGGTLRTDSSCRLQIYQADDTEHRITAAKFAQILAKGAGVLSSMNLPVEVEAEAPYLSVFPVIATRLEEKQVVLSLGIRHTACLAEDVCFPTSLEDKSACAPGSGCC
;
A
#
# COMPACT_ATOMS: atom_id res chain seq x y z
N MET A 1 -19.18 0.72 13.02
CA MET A 1 -18.74 1.73 12.02
C MET A 1 -17.42 1.30 11.42
N VAL A 2 -17.03 1.82 10.26
CA VAL A 2 -15.70 1.55 9.69
C VAL A 2 -14.81 2.79 9.85
N ARG A 3 -13.54 2.55 10.18
CA ARG A 3 -12.51 3.57 10.40
C ARG A 3 -11.26 3.22 9.62
N PHE A 4 -10.52 4.26 9.23
CA PHE A 4 -9.23 4.14 8.58
C PHE A 4 -8.20 4.87 9.45
N GLU A 5 -7.21 4.14 9.93
CA GLU A 5 -6.13 4.65 10.76
C GLU A 5 -4.89 4.85 9.88
N LEU A 6 -4.43 6.10 9.73
CA LEU A 6 -3.22 6.43 9.00
C LEU A 6 -1.98 5.84 9.68
N PRO A 7 -0.85 5.70 8.95
CA PRO A 7 0.40 5.22 9.52
C PRO A 7 0.92 6.06 10.70
N THR A 8 0.53 7.33 10.78
CA THR A 8 0.83 8.25 11.88
C THR A 8 -0.04 8.02 13.13
N THR A 9 -0.75 6.88 13.21
CA THR A 9 -1.78 6.54 14.21
C THR A 9 -2.93 7.54 14.33
N THR A 10 -3.02 8.47 13.37
CA THR A 10 -4.10 9.44 13.27
C THR A 10 -5.26 8.79 12.53
N LEU A 11 -6.47 8.84 13.09
CA LEU A 11 -7.67 8.42 12.37
C LEU A 11 -8.00 9.44 11.28
N LEU A 12 -8.27 8.96 10.06
CA LEU A 12 -8.95 9.79 9.07
C LEU A 12 -10.30 10.27 9.62
N SER A 13 -10.81 11.36 9.05
CA SER A 13 -12.13 11.87 9.39
C SER A 13 -13.15 10.72 9.43
N PRO A 14 -14.03 10.69 10.45
CA PRO A 14 -15.08 9.68 10.50
C PRO A 14 -16.10 9.80 9.35
N HIS A 15 -16.04 10.90 8.59
CA HIS A 15 -16.93 11.28 7.49
C HIS A 15 -16.25 11.00 6.14
N VAL A 16 -16.16 9.71 5.82
CA VAL A 16 -15.50 9.22 4.61
C VAL A 16 -16.45 8.48 3.70
N HIS A 17 -16.30 8.74 2.41
CA HIS A 17 -17.03 8.09 1.34
C HIS A 17 -16.08 7.14 0.62
N VAL A 18 -16.44 5.85 0.53
CA VAL A 18 -15.79 4.96 -0.41
C VAL A 18 -16.41 5.23 -1.77
N THR A 19 -15.66 5.93 -2.63
CA THR A 19 -16.14 6.39 -3.93
C THR A 19 -15.86 5.38 -5.02
N GLU A 20 -14.84 4.53 -4.86
CA GLU A 20 -14.46 3.53 -5.86
C GLU A 20 -14.02 2.22 -5.21
N VAL A 21 -14.30 1.11 -5.90
CA VAL A 21 -13.72 -0.21 -5.66
C VAL A 21 -13.12 -0.67 -6.98
N ALA A 22 -11.80 -0.76 -7.05
CA ALA A 22 -11.07 -1.02 -8.28
C ALA A 22 -10.17 -2.24 -8.16
N ARG A 23 -10.02 -2.96 -9.29
CA ARG A 23 -8.90 -3.88 -9.51
C ARG A 23 -7.79 -3.10 -10.18
N ILE A 24 -6.59 -3.15 -9.63
CA ILE A 24 -5.39 -2.60 -10.25
C ILE A 24 -4.57 -3.77 -10.76
N ASP A 25 -4.24 -3.75 -12.05
CA ASP A 25 -3.29 -4.67 -12.67
C ASP A 25 -2.13 -3.85 -13.22
N LYS A 26 -0.98 -3.94 -12.55
CA LYS A 26 0.23 -3.20 -12.90
C LYS A 26 1.20 -4.13 -13.61
N LYS A 27 1.53 -3.81 -14.86
CA LYS A 27 2.65 -4.40 -15.58
C LYS A 27 3.76 -3.37 -15.71
N PHE A 28 4.98 -3.73 -15.34
CA PHE A 28 6.09 -2.78 -15.31
C PHE A 28 7.41 -3.49 -15.50
N VAL A 29 8.43 -2.72 -15.88
CA VAL A 29 9.82 -3.19 -16.01
C VAL A 29 10.62 -2.58 -14.88
N ASP A 30 11.46 -3.37 -14.21
CA ASP A 30 12.40 -2.85 -13.21
C ASP A 30 13.70 -2.31 -13.84
N CYS A 31 14.58 -1.72 -13.03
CA CYS A 31 15.85 -1.17 -13.50
C CYS A 31 16.75 -2.21 -14.21
N GLY A 32 16.60 -3.50 -13.89
CA GLY A 32 17.33 -4.60 -14.51
C GLY A 32 16.71 -5.11 -15.82
N GLY A 33 15.60 -4.51 -16.27
CA GLY A 33 14.91 -4.93 -17.49
C GLY A 33 13.94 -6.11 -17.29
N THR A 34 13.71 -6.55 -16.05
CA THR A 34 12.79 -7.67 -15.78
C THR A 34 11.35 -7.19 -15.85
N LEU A 35 10.54 -7.84 -16.69
CA LEU A 35 9.09 -7.63 -16.74
C LEU A 35 8.44 -8.22 -15.49
N ARG A 36 7.61 -7.42 -14.81
CA ARG A 36 6.91 -7.79 -13.58
C ARG A 36 5.43 -7.45 -13.67
N THR A 37 4.65 -8.17 -12.87
CA THR A 37 3.21 -7.97 -12.73
C THR A 37 2.84 -7.92 -11.26
N ASP A 38 1.95 -7.00 -10.91
CA ASP A 38 1.38 -6.85 -9.56
C ASP A 38 -0.12 -6.60 -9.69
N SER A 39 -0.92 -7.11 -8.75
CA SER A 39 -2.37 -6.95 -8.75
C SER A 39 -2.90 -6.66 -7.34
N SER A 40 -3.82 -5.72 -7.22
CA SER A 40 -4.40 -5.30 -5.94
C SER A 40 -5.87 -4.90 -6.07
N CYS A 41 -6.58 -4.91 -4.93
CA CYS A 41 -7.87 -4.28 -4.75
C CYS A 41 -7.65 -2.88 -4.15
N ARG A 42 -8.11 -1.84 -4.84
CA ARG A 42 -7.96 -0.46 -4.38
C ARG A 42 -9.30 0.16 -4.04
N LEU A 43 -9.41 0.70 -2.83
CA LEU A 43 -10.54 1.46 -2.35
C LEU A 43 -10.19 2.95 -2.38
N GLN A 44 -10.87 3.75 -3.20
CA GLN A 44 -10.72 5.20 -3.12
C GLN A 44 -11.60 5.74 -2.01
N ILE A 45 -11.03 6.58 -1.16
CA ILE A 45 -11.72 7.24 -0.06
C ILE A 45 -11.66 8.75 -0.22
N TYR A 46 -12.83 9.37 -0.20
CA TYR A 46 -13.00 10.81 -0.19
C TYR A 46 -13.46 11.28 1.20
N GLN A 47 -12.76 12.26 1.78
CA GLN A 47 -13.16 12.91 3.02
C GLN A 47 -14.17 14.02 2.67
N ALA A 48 -15.40 13.88 3.13
CA ALA A 48 -16.46 14.86 2.88
C ALA A 48 -16.70 15.70 4.13
N ASP A 49 -17.17 16.94 3.94
CA ASP A 49 -17.58 17.83 5.02
C ASP A 49 -18.97 17.47 5.61
N ASP A 50 -19.66 16.50 5.01
CA ASP A 50 -20.95 16.02 5.48
C ASP A 50 -20.81 15.13 6.71
N THR A 51 -21.22 15.66 7.86
CA THR A 51 -21.11 14.97 9.15
C THR A 51 -22.17 13.90 9.41
N GLU A 52 -23.24 13.83 8.60
CA GLU A 52 -24.30 12.84 8.77
C GLU A 52 -23.91 11.47 8.19
N HIS A 53 -23.03 11.45 7.20
CA HIS A 53 -22.63 10.23 6.51
C HIS A 53 -21.42 9.55 7.16
N ARG A 54 -21.71 8.58 8.02
CA ARG A 54 -20.71 7.65 8.58
C ARG A 54 -20.87 6.29 7.94
N ILE A 55 -19.75 5.68 7.53
CA ILE A 55 -19.78 4.36 6.95
C ILE A 55 -20.01 3.27 8.01
N THR A 56 -21.13 2.58 7.92
CA THR A 56 -21.42 1.41 8.76
C THR A 56 -20.74 0.16 8.18
N ALA A 57 -20.50 -0.85 9.01
CA ALA A 57 -19.91 -2.12 8.55
C ALA A 57 -20.81 -2.80 7.50
N ALA A 58 -22.13 -2.76 7.69
CA ALA A 58 -23.10 -3.29 6.73
C ALA A 58 -23.03 -2.54 5.38
N LYS A 59 -22.94 -1.21 5.41
CA LYS A 59 -22.81 -0.41 4.18
C LYS A 59 -21.48 -0.68 3.47
N PHE A 60 -20.39 -0.79 4.22
CA PHE A 60 -19.07 -1.12 3.67
C PHE A 60 -19.08 -2.50 3.00
N ALA A 61 -19.64 -3.53 3.66
CA ALA A 61 -19.81 -4.85 3.07
C ALA A 61 -20.63 -4.83 1.76
N GLN A 62 -21.70 -4.03 1.70
CA GLN A 62 -22.48 -3.85 0.47
C GLN A 62 -21.67 -3.18 -0.64
N ILE A 63 -20.81 -2.21 -0.31
CA ILE A 63 -19.92 -1.55 -1.29
C ILE A 63 -18.92 -2.56 -1.86
N LEU A 64 -18.28 -3.36 -0.99
CA LEU A 64 -17.36 -4.41 -1.43
C LEU A 64 -18.06 -5.47 -2.30
N ALA A 65 -19.28 -5.85 -1.94
CA ALA A 65 -20.08 -6.80 -2.73
C ALA A 65 -20.42 -6.25 -4.13
N LYS A 66 -20.74 -4.95 -4.24
CA LYS A 66 -20.94 -4.30 -5.55
C LYS A 66 -19.66 -4.27 -6.40
N GLY A 67 -18.50 -4.14 -5.75
CA GLY A 67 -17.20 -4.19 -6.41
C GLY A 67 -16.71 -5.58 -6.79
N ALA A 68 -17.31 -6.66 -6.27
CA ALA A 68 -16.83 -8.03 -6.46
C ALA A 68 -16.71 -8.43 -7.95
N GLY A 69 -17.63 -7.95 -8.79
CA GLY A 69 -17.57 -8.19 -10.25
C GLY A 69 -16.34 -7.56 -10.92
N VAL A 70 -15.84 -6.45 -10.40
CA VAL A 70 -14.62 -5.78 -10.92
C VAL A 70 -13.36 -6.53 -10.47
N LEU A 71 -13.35 -7.06 -9.24
CA LEU A 71 -12.15 -7.67 -8.66
C LEU A 71 -11.77 -9.00 -9.32
N SER A 72 -12.74 -9.77 -9.80
CA SER A 72 -12.56 -11.10 -10.44
C SER A 72 -11.84 -12.18 -9.59
N SER A 73 -11.25 -11.79 -8.48
CA SER A 73 -10.60 -12.62 -7.45
C SER A 73 -10.73 -11.90 -6.12
N MET A 74 -11.01 -12.67 -5.06
CA MET A 74 -11.04 -12.14 -3.68
C MET A 74 -9.68 -12.24 -2.98
N ASN A 75 -8.69 -12.87 -3.62
CA ASN A 75 -7.34 -13.02 -3.09
C ASN A 75 -6.40 -11.94 -3.63
N LEU A 76 -6.74 -10.68 -3.35
CA LEU A 76 -5.96 -9.51 -3.74
C LEU A 76 -5.53 -8.75 -2.48
N PRO A 77 -4.27 -8.28 -2.40
CA PRO A 77 -3.88 -7.28 -1.41
C PRO A 77 -4.81 -6.07 -1.50
N VAL A 78 -5.23 -5.56 -0.34
CA VAL A 78 -6.10 -4.39 -0.27
C VAL A 78 -5.27 -3.15 0.01
N GLU A 79 -5.52 -2.11 -0.77
CA GLU A 79 -4.93 -0.79 -0.58
C GLU A 79 -6.02 0.29 -0.61
N VAL A 80 -5.75 1.39 0.07
CA VAL A 80 -6.64 2.53 0.22
C VAL A 80 -5.98 3.74 -0.43
N GLU A 81 -6.65 4.36 -1.39
CA GLU A 81 -6.25 5.64 -1.96
C GLU A 81 -6.97 6.77 -1.23
N ALA A 82 -6.22 7.68 -0.62
CA ALA A 82 -6.75 8.79 0.15
C ALA A 82 -5.81 10.00 0.10
N GLU A 83 -6.36 11.20 0.29
CA GLU A 83 -5.58 12.44 0.40
C GLU A 83 -5.12 12.65 1.85
N ALA A 84 -3.80 12.53 2.10
CA ALA A 84 -3.23 12.74 3.44
C ALA A 84 -1.70 12.98 3.43
N PRO A 85 -1.19 14.22 3.24
CA PRO A 85 -1.87 15.41 2.72
C PRO A 85 -1.94 15.42 1.17
N TYR A 86 -1.28 14.47 0.51
CA TYR A 86 -1.35 14.28 -0.94
C TYR A 86 -2.12 13.01 -1.26
N LEU A 87 -2.64 12.91 -2.48
CA LEU A 87 -3.22 11.66 -2.98
C LEU A 87 -2.18 10.54 -2.88
N SER A 88 -2.43 9.60 -1.98
CA SER A 88 -1.50 8.56 -1.59
C SER A 88 -2.20 7.22 -1.52
N VAL A 89 -1.44 6.15 -1.76
CA VAL A 89 -1.94 4.78 -1.69
C VAL A 89 -1.32 4.07 -0.50
N PHE A 90 -2.17 3.61 0.41
CA PHE A 90 -1.79 2.98 1.66
C PHE A 90 -2.22 1.51 1.68
N PRO A 91 -1.31 0.54 1.86
CA PRO A 91 -1.70 -0.85 2.07
C PRO A 91 -2.49 -1.01 3.37
N VAL A 92 -3.50 -1.87 3.38
CA VAL A 92 -4.16 -2.29 4.62
C VAL A 92 -3.28 -3.35 5.28
N ILE A 93 -2.70 -3.02 6.44
CA ILE A 93 -1.73 -3.89 7.13
C ILE A 93 -2.36 -4.68 8.29
N ALA A 94 -3.49 -4.22 8.81
CA ALA A 94 -4.23 -4.92 9.84
C ALA A 94 -5.71 -4.51 9.84
N THR A 95 -6.55 -5.39 10.35
CA THR A 95 -7.96 -5.11 10.65
C THR A 95 -8.22 -5.43 12.11
N ARG A 96 -8.76 -4.48 12.87
CA ARG A 96 -9.09 -4.64 14.28
C ARG A 96 -10.59 -4.44 14.51
N LEU A 97 -11.15 -5.25 15.39
CA LEU A 97 -12.51 -5.03 15.91
C LEU A 97 -12.38 -4.37 17.28
N GLU A 98 -12.83 -3.13 17.37
CA GLU A 98 -13.02 -2.40 18.61
C GLU A 98 -14.53 -2.35 18.90
N GLU A 99 -14.96 -2.24 20.15
CA GLU A 99 -16.32 -2.54 20.64
C GLU A 99 -17.48 -2.35 19.64
N LYS A 100 -17.54 -1.22 18.93
CA LYS A 100 -18.57 -0.90 17.92
C LYS A 100 -17.99 -0.46 16.56
N GLN A 101 -16.71 -0.71 16.31
CA GLN A 101 -15.97 -0.20 15.14
C GLN A 101 -15.03 -1.26 14.55
N VAL A 102 -15.00 -1.34 13.22
CA VAL A 102 -13.98 -2.04 12.46
C VAL A 102 -12.94 -1.01 12.04
N VAL A 103 -11.70 -1.19 12.45
CA VAL A 103 -10.59 -0.29 12.14
C VAL A 103 -9.68 -0.98 11.13
N LEU A 104 -9.45 -0.33 9.99
CA LEU A 104 -8.46 -0.73 9.00
C LEU A 104 -7.21 0.11 9.26
N SER A 105 -6.13 -0.54 9.70
CA SER A 105 -4.84 0.11 9.88
C SER A 105 -4.12 0.18 8.55
N LEU A 106 -3.73 1.40 8.17
CA LEU A 106 -3.04 1.72 6.94
C LEU A 106 -1.54 1.78 7.18
N GLY A 107 -0.78 1.15 6.28
CA GLY A 107 0.69 1.16 6.30
C GLY A 107 1.28 2.17 5.31
N ILE A 108 2.60 2.31 5.33
CA ILE A 108 3.33 3.12 4.36
C ILE A 108 3.77 2.22 3.21
N ARG A 109 3.48 2.62 1.97
CA ARG A 109 4.07 1.99 0.78
C ARG A 109 5.42 2.65 0.51
N HIS A 110 6.50 1.86 0.60
CA HIS A 110 7.85 2.33 0.30
C HIS A 110 8.23 2.02 -1.15
N THR A 111 9.04 2.89 -1.75
CA THR A 111 9.71 2.60 -3.02
C THR A 111 10.88 1.64 -2.77
N ALA A 112 11.20 0.82 -3.76
CA ALA A 112 12.35 -0.07 -3.74
C ALA A 112 12.87 -0.27 -5.16
N CYS A 113 14.20 -0.38 -5.33
CA CYS A 113 14.76 -0.91 -6.56
C CYS A 113 14.65 -2.44 -6.51
N LEU A 114 14.00 -3.04 -7.51
CA LEU A 114 13.81 -4.50 -7.54
C LEU A 114 14.95 -5.26 -8.23
N ALA A 115 15.97 -4.55 -8.69
CA ALA A 115 17.20 -5.09 -9.29
C ALA A 115 18.41 -4.66 -8.44
N GLU A 116 18.39 -5.05 -7.16
CA GLU A 116 19.41 -4.63 -6.19
C GLU A 116 20.82 -5.08 -6.58
N ASP A 117 20.94 -6.27 -7.16
CA ASP A 117 22.19 -6.84 -7.68
C ASP A 117 22.80 -6.03 -8.83
N VAL A 118 21.94 -5.44 -9.68
CA VAL A 118 22.37 -4.61 -10.82
C VAL A 118 22.68 -3.19 -10.38
N CYS A 119 21.84 -2.60 -9.51
CA CYS A 119 21.93 -1.19 -9.15
C CYS A 119 22.82 -0.91 -7.93
N PHE A 120 23.00 -1.89 -7.04
CA PHE A 120 23.80 -1.77 -5.82
C PHE A 120 24.76 -2.97 -5.70
N PRO A 121 25.67 -3.18 -6.68
CA PRO A 121 26.68 -4.21 -6.55
C PRO A 121 27.49 -3.94 -5.27
N THR A 122 27.51 -4.89 -4.35
CA THR A 122 28.35 -4.81 -3.16
C THR A 122 29.78 -4.58 -3.62
N SER A 123 30.39 -3.48 -3.19
CA SER A 123 31.81 -3.25 -3.39
C SER A 123 32.57 -4.42 -2.78
N LEU A 124 33.12 -5.29 -3.62
CA LEU A 124 34.13 -6.27 -3.24
C LEU A 124 35.46 -5.56 -2.93
N GLU A 125 35.43 -4.48 -2.14
CA GLU A 125 36.60 -3.69 -1.75
C GLU A 125 37.16 -4.13 -0.38
N ASP A 126 37.01 -5.40 -0.01
CA ASP A 126 37.73 -6.02 1.12
C ASP A 126 38.36 -7.37 0.72
N LYS A 127 38.89 -7.46 -0.51
CA LYS A 127 39.82 -8.53 -0.93
C LYS A 127 41.09 -8.00 -1.58
N SER A 128 41.61 -6.89 -1.09
CA SER A 128 43.03 -6.56 -1.27
C SER A 128 43.62 -6.08 0.05
N ALA A 129 43.68 -6.99 1.02
CA ALA A 129 44.65 -6.83 2.10
C ALA A 129 46.04 -6.87 1.45
N CYS A 130 46.64 -5.69 1.23
CA CYS A 130 48.03 -5.58 0.86
C CYS A 130 48.84 -6.30 1.94
N ALA A 131 49.39 -7.46 1.59
CA ALA A 131 50.39 -8.10 2.44
C ALA A 131 51.60 -7.15 2.51
N PRO A 132 52.21 -6.95 3.70
CA PRO A 132 53.44 -6.18 3.81
C PRO A 132 54.50 -6.83 2.91
N GLY A 133 55.00 -6.09 1.91
CA GLY A 133 55.99 -6.57 0.94
C GLY A 133 55.48 -6.86 -0.48
N SER A 134 54.21 -6.59 -0.80
CA SER A 134 53.63 -6.86 -2.14
C SER A 134 53.97 -5.84 -3.24
N GLY A 135 54.72 -4.76 -2.95
CA GLY A 135 55.35 -3.94 -4.00
C GLY A 135 54.39 -3.24 -4.97
N CYS A 136 53.17 -2.91 -4.55
CA CYS A 136 52.28 -2.08 -5.34
C CYS A 136 52.73 -0.62 -5.26
N CYS A 137 53.14 -0.06 -6.40
CA CYS A 137 53.44 1.36 -6.61
C CYS A 137 52.20 2.24 -6.50
#